data_AF-B8AHZ8-F1
#
_entry.id   AF-B8AHZ8-F1
#
_cell.length_a   1.000
_cell.length_b   1.000
_cell.length_c   1.000
_cell.angle_alpha   90.00
_cell.angle_beta   90.00
_cell.angle_gamma   90.00
#
_symmetry.space_group_name_H-M   'P 1'
#
loop_
_entity.id
_entity.type
_entity.pdbx_description
1 polymer ?
#
loop_
_entity_poly.entity_id
_entity_poly.type
_entity_poly.pdbx_seq_one_letter_code
_entity_poly.pdbx_strand_id
1 'polypeptide(L)'
;MKSLSVVGTLAMFLVGGGIVVHGIAPLHHAIEQFSSAQGSVVAAILPTLLNLVLGFIVGAIVVAAEAGMVFLVSDEVKPKKGGPRMIVTGYSSGMVECRWHDGYSIKREAFREDELQPGDGQHKRDKA
;
A
#
# COMPACT_ATOMS: atom_id res chain seq x y z
N MET A 1 16.69 17.45 -8.62
CA MET A 1 15.33 17.33 -8.03
C MET A 1 15.05 15.94 -7.43
N LYS A 2 15.49 14.84 -8.06
CA LYS A 2 15.20 13.46 -7.61
C LYS A 2 15.83 13.11 -6.24
N SER A 3 17.07 13.54 -5.99
CA SER A 3 17.81 13.27 -4.76
C SER A 3 17.15 13.85 -3.51
N LEU A 4 16.58 15.06 -3.60
CA LEU A 4 15.90 15.69 -2.47
C LEU A 4 14.61 14.94 -2.07
N SER A 5 13.89 14.39 -3.06
CA SER A 5 12.71 13.56 -2.81
C SER A 5 13.07 12.24 -2.12
N VAL A 6 14.15 11.57 -2.55
CA VAL A 6 14.62 10.33 -1.90
C VAL A 6 15.05 10.58 -0.46
N VAL A 7 15.80 11.67 -0.21
CA VAL A 7 16.22 12.04 1.14
C VAL A 7 15.02 12.36 2.03
N GLY A 8 14.02 13.08 1.51
CA GLY A 8 12.78 13.36 2.24
C GLY A 8 12.02 12.09 2.64
N THR A 9 11.94 11.11 1.74
CA THR A 9 11.32 9.80 2.02
C THR A 9 12.08 9.04 3.11
N LEU A 10 13.42 8.99 3.04
CA LEU A 10 14.24 8.34 4.07
C LEU A 10 14.09 9.02 5.44
N ALA A 11 14.00 10.35 5.47
CA ALA A 11 13.81 11.11 6.69
C ALA A 11 12.46 10.79 7.36
N MET A 12 11.38 10.64 6.60
CA MET A 12 10.06 10.25 7.13
C MET A 12 10.10 8.87 7.81
N PHE A 13 10.77 7.88 7.21
CA PHE A 13 10.94 6.55 7.82
C PHE A 13 11.82 6.58 9.07
N LEU A 14 12.89 7.37 9.07
CA LEU A 14 13.77 7.51 10.23
C LEU A 14 13.06 8.17 11.42
N VAL A 15 12.28 9.22 11.18
CA VAL A 15 11.47 9.89 12.21
C VAL A 15 10.37 8.96 12.73
N GLY A 16 9.63 8.29 11.84
CA GLY A 16 8.59 7.35 12.21
C GLY A 16 9.14 6.14 13.00
N GLY A 17 10.26 5.58 12.55
CA GLY A 17 10.93 4.47 13.24
C GLY A 17 11.44 4.83 14.62
N GLY A 18 11.97 6.04 14.80
CA GLY A 18 12.38 6.56 16.11
C GLY A 18 11.21 6.62 17.11
N ILE A 19 10.02 7.03 16.66
CA ILE A 19 8.80 7.06 17.49
C ILE A 19 8.40 5.64 17.92
N VAL A 20 8.41 4.67 17.00
CA VAL A 20 8.04 3.28 17.28
C VAL A 20 9.00 2.64 18.29
N VAL A 21 10.31 2.82 18.08
CA VAL A 21 11.34 2.24 18.96
C VAL A 21 11.30 2.84 20.36
N HIS A 22 11.07 4.16 20.50
CA HIS A 22 10.92 4.79 21.82
C HIS A 22 9.62 4.40 22.53
N GLY A 23 8.54 4.12 21.78
CA GLY A 23 7.27 3.64 22.36
C GLY A 23 7.36 2.24 22.98
N ILE A 24 8.41 1.46 22.67
CA ILE A 24 8.58 0.07 23.10
C ILE A 24 9.85 -0.04 23.96
N ALA A 25 9.71 0.17 25.27
CA ALA A 25 10.82 0.15 26.25
C ALA A 25 11.77 -1.08 26.17
N PRO A 26 11.30 -2.32 25.90
CA PRO A 26 12.18 -3.48 25.72
C PRO A 26 13.11 -3.38 24.51
N LEU A 27 12.69 -2.69 23.43
CA LEU A 27 13.48 -2.55 22.20
C LEU A 27 14.67 -1.61 22.42
N HIS A 28 14.47 -0.54 23.19
CA HIS A 28 15.51 0.44 23.49
C HIS A 28 16.70 -0.20 24.23
N HIS A 29 16.43 -1.04 25.23
CA HIS A 29 17.48 -1.72 25.99
C HIS A 29 18.21 -2.81 25.18
N ALA A 30 17.52 -3.51 24.27
CA ALA A 30 18.18 -4.48 23.39
C ALA A 30 19.17 -3.79 22.43
N ILE A 31 18.81 -2.61 21.91
CA ILE A 31 19.66 -1.81 21.02
C ILE A 31 20.83 -1.18 21.79
N GLU A 32 20.59 -0.66 23.00
CA GLU A 32 21.65 -0.13 23.88
C GLU A 32 22.70 -1.20 24.24
N GLN A 33 22.26 -2.40 24.63
CA GLN A 33 23.19 -3.49 24.98
C GLN A 33 24.04 -3.92 23.78
N PHE A 34 23.45 -4.01 22.58
CA PHE A 34 24.17 -4.36 21.36
C PHE A 34 25.14 -3.24 20.92
N SER A 35 24.74 -1.98 21.09
CA SER A 35 25.53 -0.80 20.73
C SER A 35 26.70 -0.55 21.69
N SER A 36 26.57 -0.91 22.98
CA SER A 36 27.61 -0.71 23.98
C SER A 36 28.86 -1.58 23.77
N ALA A 37 28.76 -2.63 22.95
CA ALA A 37 29.86 -3.51 22.56
C ALA A 37 30.72 -2.97 21.40
N GLN A 38 30.41 -1.78 20.85
CA GLN A 38 31.03 -1.23 19.64
C GLN A 38 31.65 0.16 19.85
N GLY A 39 32.60 0.54 19.00
CA GLY A 39 33.31 1.83 19.11
C GLY A 39 32.37 3.04 19.01
N SER A 40 32.77 4.17 19.60
CA SER A 40 31.96 5.39 19.80
C SER A 40 31.23 5.91 18.55
N VAL A 41 31.85 5.81 17.38
CA VAL A 41 31.23 6.22 16.11
C VAL A 41 30.13 5.26 15.66
N VAL A 42 30.36 3.96 15.82
CA VAL A 42 29.36 2.93 15.49
C VAL A 42 28.17 3.03 16.43
N ALA A 43 28.41 3.29 17.71
CA ALA A 43 27.34 3.48 18.70
C ALA A 43 26.45 4.70 18.42
N ALA A 44 26.95 5.73 17.72
CA ALA A 44 26.15 6.90 17.33
C ALA A 44 25.31 6.65 16.06
N ILE A 45 25.81 5.83 15.13
CA ILE A 45 25.19 5.63 13.81
C ILE A 45 24.26 4.41 13.80
N LEU A 46 24.60 3.36 14.56
CA LEU A 46 23.82 2.12 14.58
C LEU A 46 22.34 2.34 14.98
N PRO A 47 22.00 3.15 16.00
CA PRO A 47 20.61 3.37 16.39
C PRO A 47 19.81 4.07 15.28
N THR A 48 20.41 5.02 14.56
CA THR A 48 19.72 5.75 13.49
C THR A 48 19.44 4.86 12.28
N LEU A 49 20.37 3.98 11.92
CA LEU A 49 20.16 2.98 10.88
C LEU A 49 19.09 1.95 11.27
N LEU A 50 19.12 1.45 12.51
CA LEU A 50 18.12 0.50 13.01
C LEU A 50 16.72 1.13 13.03
N ASN A 51 16.59 2.38 13.49
CA ASN A 51 15.34 3.13 13.45
C ASN A 51 14.83 3.28 12.01
N LEU A 52 15.70 3.57 11.05
CA LEU A 52 15.32 3.68 9.64
C LEU A 52 14.82 2.34 9.09
N VAL A 53 15.49 1.23 9.39
CA VAL A 53 15.09 -0.10 8.93
C VAL A 53 13.76 -0.53 9.56
N LEU A 54 13.62 -0.39 10.88
CA LEU A 54 12.36 -0.68 11.58
C LEU A 54 11.23 0.21 11.08
N GLY A 55 11.46 1.52 10.97
CA GLY A 55 10.49 2.47 10.44
C GLY A 55 10.05 2.13 9.02
N PHE A 56 10.99 1.70 8.16
CA PHE A 56 10.69 1.24 6.81
C PHE A 56 9.84 -0.03 6.80
N ILE A 57 10.17 -1.04 7.63
CA ILE A 57 9.41 -2.28 7.74
C ILE A 57 7.99 -1.99 8.22
N VAL A 58 7.84 -1.23 9.30
CA VAL A 58 6.52 -0.86 9.84
C VAL A 58 5.73 -0.05 8.82
N GLY A 59 6.35 0.94 8.19
CA GLY A 59 5.69 1.74 7.15
C GLY A 59 5.28 0.91 5.94
N ALA A 60 6.09 -0.06 5.50
CA ALA A 60 5.75 -0.98 4.42
C ALA A 60 4.57 -1.89 4.80
N ILE A 61 4.52 -2.38 6.03
CA ILE A 61 3.40 -3.19 6.54
C ILE A 61 2.12 -2.36 6.59
N VAL A 62 2.17 -1.14 7.12
CA VAL A 62 1.00 -0.23 7.18
C VAL A 62 0.52 0.10 5.78
N VAL A 63 1.43 0.41 4.85
CA VAL A 63 1.07 0.63 3.45
C VAL A 63 0.47 -0.63 2.84
N ALA A 64 1.01 -1.82 3.06
CA ALA A 64 0.43 -3.06 2.54
C ALA A 64 -0.96 -3.36 3.14
N ALA A 65 -1.19 -3.01 4.40
CA ALA A 65 -2.46 -3.19 5.09
C ALA A 65 -3.53 -2.17 4.65
N GLU A 66 -3.17 -0.89 4.58
CA GLU A 66 -4.05 0.22 4.16
C GLU A 66 -4.25 0.25 2.65
N ALA A 67 -3.17 0.05 1.89
CA ALA A 67 -3.24 -0.21 0.46
C ALA A 67 -3.64 -1.66 0.19
N GLY A 68 -4.67 -2.16 0.88
CA GLY A 68 -5.51 -3.30 0.49
C GLY A 68 -6.16 -3.14 -0.89
N MET A 69 -5.53 -2.38 -1.79
CA MET A 69 -5.68 -2.34 -3.22
C MET A 69 -5.09 -3.63 -3.79
N VAL A 70 -5.84 -4.69 -3.52
CA VAL A 70 -5.82 -5.93 -4.28
C VAL A 70 -5.86 -5.54 -5.76
N PHE A 71 -4.73 -5.68 -6.45
CA PHE A 71 -4.59 -5.63 -7.91
C PHE A 71 -5.31 -6.84 -8.56
N LEU A 72 -6.55 -7.16 -8.16
CA LEU A 72 -7.41 -8.10 -8.89
C LEU A 72 -8.31 -7.27 -9.78
N VAL A 73 -7.78 -6.99 -10.97
CA VAL A 73 -8.39 -6.11 -11.98
C VAL A 73 -8.41 -6.86 -13.30
N SER A 74 -9.50 -7.56 -13.55
CA SER A 74 -9.95 -8.00 -14.89
C SER A 74 -11.36 -8.61 -14.83
N ASP A 75 -12.22 -8.10 -13.95
CA ASP A 75 -13.63 -8.48 -13.96
C ASP A 75 -14.41 -7.52 -14.85
N GLU A 76 -15.11 -8.07 -15.84
CA GLU A 76 -16.15 -7.35 -16.56
C GLU A 76 -17.37 -7.27 -15.65
N VAL A 77 -17.87 -6.06 -15.43
CA VAL A 77 -19.11 -5.80 -14.69
C VAL A 77 -20.06 -4.97 -15.57
N LYS A 78 -21.36 -5.12 -15.31
CA LYS A 78 -22.41 -4.30 -15.91
C LYS A 78 -23.24 -3.64 -14.79
N PRO A 79 -23.77 -2.43 -15.01
CA PRO A 79 -24.76 -1.87 -14.09
C PRO A 79 -26.06 -2.68 -14.13
N LYS A 80 -26.68 -2.97 -12.98
CA LYS A 80 -27.98 -3.66 -12.88
C LYS A 80 -29.12 -2.88 -13.55
N LYS A 81 -29.02 -1.55 -13.60
CA LYS A 81 -29.99 -0.66 -14.26
C LYS A 81 -29.87 -0.63 -15.79
N GLY A 82 -28.96 -1.42 -16.36
CA GLY A 82 -28.64 -1.42 -17.78
C GLY A 82 -27.63 -0.34 -18.12
N GLY A 83 -26.54 -0.73 -18.77
CA GLY A 83 -25.48 0.17 -19.20
C GLY A 83 -24.35 -0.56 -19.92
N PRO A 84 -23.40 0.17 -20.53
CA PRO A 84 -22.25 -0.44 -21.16
C PRO A 84 -21.40 -1.28 -20.19
N ARG A 85 -20.64 -2.23 -20.76
CA ARG A 85 -19.74 -3.10 -20.00
C ARG A 85 -18.55 -2.30 -19.49
N MET A 86 -18.17 -2.55 -18.25
CA MET A 86 -17.08 -1.85 -17.59
C MET A 86 -16.07 -2.85 -17.04
N ILE A 87 -14.80 -2.47 -17.01
CA ILE A 87 -13.73 -3.28 -16.44
C ILE A 87 -13.46 -2.73 -15.04
N VAL A 88 -13.49 -3.60 -14.04
CA VAL A 88 -13.14 -3.23 -12.68
C VAL A 88 -11.65 -3.01 -12.59
N THR A 89 -11.26 -1.80 -12.17
CA THR A 89 -9.88 -1.34 -11.99
C THR A 89 -9.46 -1.17 -10.53
N GLY A 90 -10.37 -1.35 -9.59
CA GLY A 90 -10.05 -1.38 -8.16
C GLY A 90 -11.28 -1.59 -7.30
N TYR A 91 -11.08 -2.17 -6.12
CA TYR A 91 -12.08 -2.27 -5.07
C TYR A 91 -11.59 -1.45 -3.87
N SER A 92 -12.47 -0.64 -3.29
CA SER A 92 -12.17 0.17 -2.11
C SER A 92 -13.42 0.33 -1.26
N SER A 93 -13.43 -0.30 -0.08
CA SER A 93 -14.46 -0.09 0.96
C SER A 93 -15.93 -0.12 0.43
N GLY A 94 -16.28 -1.17 -0.33
CA GLY A 94 -17.62 -1.33 -0.93
C GLY A 94 -17.89 -0.49 -2.19
N MET A 95 -16.88 0.24 -2.69
CA MET A 95 -16.90 0.94 -3.97
C MET A 95 -16.00 0.21 -4.98
N VAL A 96 -16.45 0.14 -6.22
CA VAL A 96 -15.80 -0.52 -7.35
C VAL A 96 -15.44 0.53 -8.39
N GLU A 97 -14.16 0.77 -8.57
CA GLU A 97 -13.66 1.72 -9.57
C GLU A 97 -13.68 1.05 -10.94
N CYS A 98 -14.56 1.52 -11.82
CA CYS A 98 -14.78 0.97 -13.14
C CYS A 98 -14.17 1.88 -14.21
N ARG A 99 -13.58 1.27 -15.25
CA ARG A 99 -13.24 1.96 -16.50
C ARG A 99 -13.99 1.39 -17.67
N TRP A 100 -14.45 2.26 -18.55
CA TRP A 100 -15.16 1.89 -19.77
C TRP A 100 -14.95 2.92 -20.86
N HIS A 101 -15.22 2.52 -22.10
CA HIS A 101 -15.10 3.38 -23.26
C HIS A 101 -16.49 3.79 -23.74
N ASP A 102 -16.73 5.11 -23.85
CA ASP A 102 -18.03 5.65 -24.27
C ASP A 102 -18.15 5.84 -25.80
N GLY A 103 -17.08 5.55 -26.55
CA GLY A 103 -16.99 5.79 -27.99
C GLY A 103 -16.08 6.94 -28.37
N TYR A 104 -15.73 7.81 -27.42
CA TYR A 104 -14.85 8.98 -27.62
C TYR A 104 -13.66 8.98 -26.65
N SER A 105 -13.85 8.53 -25.40
CA SER A 105 -12.85 8.56 -24.35
C SER A 105 -12.99 7.42 -23.34
N ILE A 106 -11.92 7.14 -22.60
CA ILE A 106 -11.96 6.24 -21.45
C ILE A 106 -12.48 7.02 -20.24
N LYS A 107 -13.66 6.63 -19.76
CA LYS A 107 -14.28 7.15 -18.55
C LYS A 107 -13.88 6.30 -17.35
N ARG A 108 -13.68 6.94 -16.21
CA ARG A 108 -13.32 6.32 -14.93
C ARG A 108 -14.34 6.77 -13.90
N GLU A 109 -15.06 5.82 -13.32
CA GLU A 109 -16.20 6.11 -12.44
C GLU A 109 -16.31 5.03 -11.35
N ALA A 110 -16.66 5.42 -10.13
CA ALA A 110 -16.78 4.51 -9.01
C ALA A 110 -18.26 4.19 -8.77
N PHE A 111 -18.58 2.91 -8.77
CA PHE A 111 -19.93 2.40 -8.52
C PHE A 111 -19.96 1.64 -7.22
N ARG A 112 -21.14 1.52 -6.62
CA ARG A 112 -21.33 0.66 -5.46
C ARG A 112 -21.36 -0.81 -5.90
N GLU A 113 -20.73 -1.68 -5.12
CA GLU A 113 -20.62 -3.10 -5.48
C GLU A 113 -21.99 -3.78 -5.63
N ASP A 114 -23.00 -3.34 -4.87
CA ASP A 114 -24.38 -3.84 -4.93
C ASP A 114 -25.15 -3.40 -6.19
N GLU A 115 -24.70 -2.35 -6.87
CA GLU A 115 -25.31 -1.84 -8.12
C GLU A 115 -24.78 -2.55 -9.37
N LEU A 116 -23.71 -3.33 -9.23
CA LEU A 116 -23.04 -4.03 -10.32
C LEU A 116 -23.45 -5.50 -10.37
N GLN A 117 -23.39 -6.08 -11.57
CA GLN A 117 -23.52 -7.51 -11.80
C GLN A 117 -22.33 -8.03 -12.63
N PRO A 118 -21.79 -9.22 -12.31
CA PRO A 118 -20.72 -9.82 -13.10
C PRO A 118 -21.14 -10.01 -14.57
N GLY A 119 -20.24 -9.70 -15.49
CA GLY A 119 -20.42 -9.98 -16.92
C GLY A 119 -20.22 -11.46 -17.22
N ASP A 120 -20.89 -11.96 -18.28
CA ASP A 120 -20.87 -13.37 -18.69
C ASP A 120 -19.48 -13.96 -18.99
N GLY A 121 -18.41 -13.15 -19.04
CA GLY A 121 -17.04 -13.57 -19.36
C GLY A 121 -16.35 -14.43 -18.30
N GLN A 122 -16.82 -14.39 -17.04
CA GLN A 122 -16.25 -15.17 -15.94
C GLN A 122 -16.47 -16.70 -16.10
N HIS A 123 -17.58 -17.13 -16.72
CA HIS A 123 -17.93 -18.56 -16.79
C HIS A 123 -17.01 -19.41 -17.71
N LYS A 124 -16.05 -18.78 -18.41
CA LYS A 124 -15.18 -19.47 -19.39
C LYS A 124 -13.75 -19.75 -18.90
N ARG A 125 -13.29 -19.14 -17.79
CA ARG A 125 -11.94 -19.40 -17.24
C ARG A 125 -11.90 -20.50 -16.18
N ASP A 126 -13.03 -20.83 -15.56
CA ASP A 126 -13.10 -21.89 -14.54
C ASP A 126 -13.38 -23.29 -15.12
N LYS A 127 -13.43 -23.45 -16.45
CA LYS A 127 -13.73 -24.73 -17.14
C LYS A 127 -12.62 -25.21 -18.09
N ALA A 128 -11.40 -24.71 -17.99
CA ALA A 128 -10.27 -25.15 -18.81
C ALA A 128 -9.15 -25.73 -17.93
#